data_AF-A0A8D1Z9W7-F1
#
_entry.id   AF-A0A8D1Z9W7-F1
#
_cell.length_a   1.000
_cell.length_b   1.000
_cell.length_c   1.000
_cell.angle_alpha   90.00
_cell.angle_beta   90.00
_cell.angle_gamma   90.00
#
_symmetry.space_group_name_H-M   'P 1'
#
loop_
_entity.id
_entity.type
_entity.pdbx_description
1 polymer ?
#
loop_
_entity_poly.entity_id
_entity_poly.type
_entity_poly.pdbx_seq_one_letter_code
_entity_poly.pdbx_strand_id
1 'polypeptide(L)'
;MATPKTFPTLVQLEQREGTLFEVLGNLTKPPYWFHSEYLKSPKAVHLEAWLVEAIFGQGGEHIPHVECVSQTLLHISQWDPDGEAEILIFGRPYYQMDVSKMIMNLAEYHRQLRAQNTEPETMKEFKKILKSRPQNPAHPVA
;
A
#
# COMPACT_ATOMS: atom_id res chain seq x y z
N MET A 1 22.73 12.98 3.42
CA MET A 1 22.06 11.82 4.03
C MET A 1 20.58 12.14 4.06
N ALA A 2 19.75 11.44 3.29
CA ALA A 2 18.29 11.61 3.37
C ALA A 2 17.83 11.07 4.73
N THR A 3 17.05 11.85 5.47
CA THR A 3 16.39 11.36 6.68
C THR A 3 15.28 10.39 6.28
N PRO A 4 15.22 9.18 6.87
CA PRO A 4 14.11 8.26 6.62
C PRO A 4 12.78 8.97 6.88
N LYS A 5 11.82 8.80 5.97
CA LYS A 5 10.50 9.39 6.14
C LYS A 5 9.75 8.64 7.24
N THR A 6 9.24 9.37 8.24
CA THR A 6 8.44 8.80 9.32
C THR A 6 6.97 8.89 8.98
N PHE A 7 6.26 7.78 9.17
CA PHE A 7 4.83 7.68 8.96
C PHE A 7 4.08 7.50 10.30
N PRO A 8 2.85 8.02 10.44
CA PRO A 8 2.07 7.84 11.65
C PRO A 8 1.64 6.37 11.80
N THR A 9 1.65 5.87 13.03
CA THR A 9 1.25 4.49 13.36
C THR A 9 0.69 4.47 14.78
N LEU A 10 -0.21 3.51 15.05
CA LEU A 10 -0.81 3.29 16.38
C LEU A 10 0.20 2.81 17.42
N VAL A 11 1.28 2.14 17.01
CA VAL A 11 2.34 1.64 17.89
C VAL A 11 3.69 1.98 17.27
N GLN A 12 4.43 2.88 17.91
CA GLN A 12 5.78 3.21 17.47
C GLN A 12 6.72 2.04 17.72
N LEU A 13 7.51 1.69 16.71
CA LEU A 13 8.50 0.63 16.77
C LEU A 13 9.91 1.21 16.63
N GLU A 14 10.84 0.65 17.40
CA GLU A 14 12.27 0.83 17.21
C GLU A 14 12.84 -0.44 16.58
N GLN A 15 13.48 -0.30 15.42
CA GLN A 15 14.24 -1.38 14.79
C GLN A 15 15.61 -1.47 15.48
N ARG A 16 15.86 -2.56 16.21
CA ARG A 16 17.12 -2.77 16.94
C ARG A 16 18.21 -3.28 16.00
N GLU A 17 17.99 -4.46 15.43
CA GLU A 17 18.95 -5.16 14.56
C GLU A 17 18.18 -6.02 13.55
N GLY A 18 18.52 -5.90 12.26
CA GLY A 18 17.91 -6.71 11.20
C GLY A 18 16.38 -6.62 11.23
N THR A 19 15.70 -7.75 11.44
CA THR A 19 14.23 -7.84 11.48
C THR A 19 13.64 -7.74 12.89
N LEU A 20 14.44 -7.39 13.90
CA LEU A 20 13.99 -7.32 15.29
C LEU A 20 13.43 -5.93 15.61
N PHE A 21 12.15 -5.91 15.98
CA PHE A 21 11.41 -4.71 16.36
C PHE A 21 11.00 -4.78 17.83
N GLU A 22 11.14 -3.64 18.50
CA GLU A 22 10.64 -3.43 19.86
C GLU A 22 9.65 -2.26 19.86
N VAL A 23 8.69 -2.29 20.78
CA VAL A 23 7.81 -1.14 21.00
C VAL A 23 8.62 0.00 21.61
N LEU A 24 8.60 1.17 20.97
CA LEU A 24 9.27 2.36 21.48
C LEU A 24 8.42 2.99 22.59
N GLY A 25 9.02 3.09 23.79
CA GLY A 25 8.40 3.72 24.95
C GLY A 25 7.39 2.83 25.68
N ASN A 26 6.83 3.37 26.77
CA ASN A 26 5.88 2.64 27.61
C ASN A 26 4.45 2.93 27.10
N LEU A 27 3.91 2.07 26.24
CA LEU A 27 2.50 2.17 25.83
C LEU A 27 1.61 1.83 27.02
N THR A 28 1.12 2.85 27.72
CA THR A 28 0.19 2.65 28.85
C THR A 28 -1.09 1.94 28.43
N LYS A 29 -1.48 2.01 27.15
CA LYS A 29 -2.62 1.30 26.55
C LYS A 29 -2.38 1.02 25.05
N PRO A 30 -1.76 -0.11 24.67
CA PRO A 30 -1.73 -0.51 23.26
C PRO A 30 -3.15 -0.78 22.74
N PRO A 31 -3.36 -0.79 21.41
CA PRO A 31 -4.62 -1.26 20.83
C PRO A 31 -4.98 -2.65 21.37
N TYR A 32 -6.26 -2.90 21.66
CA TYR A 32 -6.69 -4.16 22.32
C TYR A 32 -6.36 -5.42 21.51
N TRP A 33 -6.17 -5.28 20.20
CA TRP A 33 -5.83 -6.36 19.28
C TRP A 33 -4.32 -6.54 19.11
N PHE A 34 -3.49 -5.61 19.60
CA PHE A 34 -2.05 -5.66 19.42
C PHE A 34 -1.40 -6.58 20.44
N HIS A 35 -0.53 -7.47 19.96
CA HIS A 35 0.26 -8.35 20.80
C HIS A 35 1.72 -8.33 20.35
N SER A 36 2.66 -8.28 21.30
CA SER A 36 4.10 -8.14 21.00
C SER A 36 4.67 -9.35 20.27
N GLU A 37 4.08 -10.54 20.41
CA GLU A 37 4.50 -11.72 19.64
C GLU A 37 4.35 -11.54 18.13
N TYR A 38 3.50 -10.62 17.66
CA TYR A 38 3.32 -10.34 16.25
C TYR A 38 4.58 -9.71 15.62
N LEU A 39 5.46 -9.11 16.43
CA LEU A 39 6.71 -8.50 15.98
C LEU A 39 7.75 -9.52 15.50
N LYS A 40 7.59 -10.80 15.84
CA LYS A 40 8.58 -11.85 15.55
C LYS A 40 8.62 -12.28 14.07
N SER A 41 7.52 -12.10 13.35
CA SER A 41 7.37 -12.62 11.98
C SER A 41 6.45 -11.72 11.16
N PRO A 42 6.90 -10.51 10.80
CA PRO A 42 6.16 -9.66 9.88
C PRO A 42 6.12 -10.23 8.47
N LYS A 43 5.08 -9.86 7.73
CA LYS A 43 5.04 -10.00 6.28
C LYS A 43 5.59 -8.72 5.64
N ALA A 44 6.65 -8.85 4.85
CA ALA A 44 7.18 -7.75 4.04
C ALA A 44 6.46 -7.64 2.69
N VAL A 45 6.19 -6.40 2.28
CA VAL A 45 5.74 -6.01 0.95
C VAL A 45 6.65 -4.90 0.45
N HIS A 46 7.09 -4.99 -0.81
CA HIS A 46 7.92 -3.99 -1.46
C HIS A 46 7.14 -3.34 -2.59
N LEU A 47 7.19 -2.02 -2.68
CA LEU A 47 6.52 -1.24 -3.71
C LEU A 47 7.19 0.13 -3.88
N GLU A 48 6.92 0.79 -5.01
CA GLU A 48 7.49 2.10 -5.32
C GLU A 48 7.07 3.13 -4.26
N ALA A 49 8.01 3.92 -3.79
CA ALA A 49 7.86 4.83 -2.66
C ALA A 49 6.68 5.82 -2.80
N TRP A 50 6.39 6.27 -4.02
CA TRP A 50 5.25 7.16 -4.32
C TRP A 50 3.88 6.50 -4.06
N LEU A 51 3.79 5.17 -4.10
CA LEU A 51 2.54 4.46 -3.85
C LEU A 51 2.15 4.47 -2.38
N VAL A 52 3.10 4.64 -1.45
CA VAL A 52 2.79 4.72 -0.02
C VAL A 52 1.77 5.82 0.25
N GLU A 53 2.04 7.03 -0.24
CA GLU A 53 1.11 8.15 -0.05
C GLU A 53 -0.11 8.09 -0.96
N ALA A 54 0.00 7.43 -2.13
CA ALA A 54 -1.16 7.18 -2.97
C ALA A 54 -2.20 6.28 -2.28
N ILE A 55 -1.73 5.25 -1.56
CA ILE A 55 -2.56 4.26 -0.85
C ILE A 55 -3.04 4.81 0.50
N PHE A 56 -2.14 5.43 1.27
CA PHE A 56 -2.40 5.77 2.67
C PHE A 56 -2.62 7.28 2.91
N GLY A 57 -2.71 8.08 1.85
CA GLY A 57 -2.86 9.53 1.96
C GLY A 57 -1.54 10.26 2.18
N GLN A 58 -1.59 11.59 2.10
CA GLN A 58 -0.40 12.43 2.25
C GLN A 58 0.22 12.24 3.64
N GLY A 59 1.53 12.01 3.70
CA GLY A 59 2.20 11.67 4.96
C GLY A 59 1.73 10.36 5.61
N GLY A 60 0.95 9.53 4.91
CA GLY A 60 0.36 8.30 5.43
C GLY A 60 -0.73 8.51 6.49
N GLU A 61 -1.46 9.62 6.44
CA GLU A 61 -2.49 9.99 7.42
C GLU A 61 -3.57 8.91 7.66
N HIS A 62 -3.80 8.00 6.71
CA HIS A 62 -4.76 6.90 6.86
C HIS A 62 -4.17 5.62 7.48
N ILE A 63 -2.86 5.53 7.68
CA ILE A 63 -2.21 4.34 8.27
C ILE A 63 -2.85 3.96 9.61
N PRO A 64 -3.01 4.86 10.61
CA PRO A 64 -3.61 4.49 11.89
C PRO A 64 -5.03 3.94 11.76
N HIS A 65 -5.80 4.44 10.79
CA HIS A 65 -7.15 3.94 10.53
C HIS A 65 -7.12 2.54 9.92
N VAL A 66 -6.25 2.32 8.92
CA VAL A 66 -6.05 1.01 8.31
C VAL A 66 -5.64 -0.01 9.37
N GLU A 67 -4.65 0.32 10.20
CA GLU A 67 -4.18 -0.55 11.29
C GLU A 67 -5.31 -0.92 12.26
N CYS A 68 -6.16 0.04 12.61
CA CYS A 68 -7.29 -0.18 13.49
C CYS A 68 -8.33 -1.15 12.90
N VAL A 69 -8.65 -1.01 11.61
CA VAL A 69 -9.68 -1.81 10.93
C VAL A 69 -9.15 -3.20 10.59
N SER A 70 -7.92 -3.31 10.10
CA SER A 70 -7.31 -4.58 9.73
C SER A 70 -6.77 -5.37 10.91
N GLN A 71 -6.65 -4.75 12.09
CA GLN A 71 -6.04 -5.35 13.28
C GLN A 71 -4.62 -5.85 13.00
N THR A 72 -3.87 -5.05 12.24
CA THR A 72 -2.46 -5.26 11.93
C THR A 72 -1.69 -3.97 12.14
N LEU A 73 -0.46 -4.05 12.60
CA LEU A 73 0.43 -2.89 12.67
C LEU A 73 1.24 -2.78 11.37
N LEU A 74 1.44 -1.56 10.88
CA LEU A 74 2.21 -1.27 9.67
C LEU A 74 3.46 -0.47 10.05
N HIS A 75 4.63 -0.96 9.65
CA HIS A 75 5.88 -0.19 9.70
C HIS A 75 6.35 0.04 8.28
N ILE A 76 6.68 1.28 7.94
CA ILE A 76 7.07 1.67 6.59
C ILE A 76 8.47 2.25 6.62
N SER A 77 9.35 1.63 5.86
CA SER A 77 10.73 2.08 5.62
C SER A 77 10.81 2.67 4.21
N GLN A 78 11.02 3.98 4.12
CA GLN A 78 11.21 4.70 2.86
C GLN A 78 12.48 5.55 2.93
N TRP A 79 13.46 5.22 2.09
CA TRP A 79 14.76 5.90 2.03
C TRP A 79 14.83 6.96 0.94
N ASP A 80 14.14 6.75 -0.17
CA ASP A 80 14.13 7.64 -1.34
C ASP A 80 12.67 7.83 -1.84
N PRO A 81 12.18 9.08 -1.99
CA PRO A 81 10.89 9.37 -2.61
C PRO A 81 10.69 8.76 -4.00
N ASP A 82 11.76 8.61 -4.79
CA ASP A 82 11.71 8.06 -6.15
C ASP A 82 12.08 6.56 -6.21
N GLY A 83 12.44 5.96 -5.07
CA GLY A 83 12.88 4.58 -4.98
C GLY A 83 11.77 3.61 -4.56
N GLU A 84 12.16 2.60 -3.79
CA GLU A 84 11.26 1.59 -3.21
C GLU A 84 11.01 1.89 -1.72
N ALA A 85 9.83 1.49 -1.24
CA ALA A 85 9.49 1.42 0.16
C ALA A 85 9.22 -0.03 0.57
N GLU A 86 9.65 -0.39 1.78
CA GLU A 86 9.29 -1.64 2.43
C GLU A 86 8.17 -1.38 3.44
N ILE A 87 7.11 -2.17 3.36
CA ILE A 87 6.03 -2.20 4.35
C ILE A 87 6.09 -3.53 5.08
N LEU A 88 6.31 -3.48 6.39
CA LEU A 88 6.22 -4.62 7.29
C LEU A 88 4.85 -4.64 7.95
N ILE A 89 4.16 -5.76 7.78
CA ILE A 89 2.82 -5.99 8.31
C ILE A 89 2.94 -6.96 9.49
N PHE A 90 2.65 -6.48 10.70
CA PHE A 90 2.63 -7.30 11.91
C PHE A 90 1.20 -7.62 12.31
N GLY A 91 0.94 -8.86 12.66
CA GLY A 91 -0.38 -9.30 13.09
C GLY A 91 -0.51 -10.81 13.07
N ARG A 92 -1.74 -11.28 13.13
CA ARG A 92 -2.04 -12.71 12.91
C ARG A 92 -1.70 -13.09 11.46
N PRO A 93 -1.14 -14.29 11.19
CA PRO A 93 -0.70 -14.67 9.85
C PRO A 93 -1.76 -14.49 8.75
N TYR A 94 -3.01 -14.85 9.01
CA TYR A 94 -4.11 -14.67 8.05
C TYR A 94 -4.41 -13.19 7.77
N TYR A 95 -4.38 -12.32 8.78
CA TYR A 95 -4.60 -10.89 8.60
C TYR A 95 -3.44 -10.25 7.84
N GLN A 96 -2.20 -10.69 8.10
CA GLN A 96 -1.05 -10.25 7.31
C GLN A 96 -1.22 -10.58 5.81
N MET A 97 -1.74 -11.77 5.48
CA MET A 97 -1.98 -12.15 4.09
C MET A 97 -3.08 -11.31 3.44
N ASP A 98 -4.18 -11.05 4.14
CA ASP A 98 -5.29 -10.26 3.60
C ASP A 98 -4.89 -8.79 3.39
N VAL A 99 -4.18 -8.20 4.35
CA VAL A 99 -3.64 -6.84 4.25
C VAL A 99 -2.59 -6.74 3.15
N SER A 100 -1.71 -7.73 3.02
CA SER A 100 -0.73 -7.77 1.93
C SER A 100 -1.40 -7.78 0.56
N LYS A 101 -2.45 -8.61 0.37
CA LYS A 101 -3.24 -8.62 -0.87
C LYS A 101 -3.95 -7.28 -1.11
N MET A 102 -4.54 -6.70 -0.07
CA MET A 102 -5.20 -5.39 -0.16
C MET A 102 -4.22 -4.31 -0.64
N ILE A 103 -3.03 -4.22 -0.03
CA ILE A 103 -1.99 -3.26 -0.40
C ILE A 103 -1.55 -3.47 -1.85
N MET A 104 -1.29 -4.71 -2.26
CA MET A 104 -0.89 -5.02 -3.64
C MET A 104 -1.97 -4.67 -4.67
N ASN A 105 -3.25 -4.90 -4.34
CA ASN A 105 -4.36 -4.54 -5.22
C ASN A 105 -4.51 -3.01 -5.35
N LEU A 106 -4.35 -2.27 -4.25
CA LEU A 106 -4.37 -0.80 -4.27
C LEU A 106 -3.17 -0.23 -5.03
N ALA A 107 -1.98 -0.80 -4.83
CA ALA A 107 -0.79 -0.45 -5.60
C ALA A 107 -1.04 -0.61 -7.10
N GLU A 108 -1.58 -1.75 -7.51
CA GLU A 108 -1.92 -2.01 -8.91
C GLU A 108 -2.96 -1.02 -9.45
N TYR A 109 -4.00 -0.72 -8.69
CA TYR A 109 -4.99 0.30 -9.04
C TYR A 109 -4.34 1.67 -9.29
N HIS A 110 -3.45 2.12 -8.42
CA HIS A 110 -2.76 3.41 -8.57
C HIS A 110 -1.78 3.42 -9.74
N ARG A 111 -1.07 2.31 -10.00
CA ARG A 111 -0.22 2.18 -11.21
C ARG A 111 -1.05 2.32 -12.47
N GLN A 112 -2.19 1.64 -12.55
CA GLN A 112 -3.10 1.72 -13.71
C GLN A 112 -3.67 3.14 -13.88
N LEU A 113 -4.07 3.79 -12.78
CA LEU A 113 -4.57 5.16 -12.83
C LEU A 113 -3.50 6.14 -13.33
N ARG A 114 -2.26 6.00 -12.84
CA ARG A 114 -1.12 6.82 -13.30
C ARG A 114 -0.81 6.58 -14.78
N ALA A 115 -0.86 5.33 -15.25
CA ALA A 115 -0.66 4.99 -16.65
C ALA A 115 -1.75 5.63 -17.55
N GLN A 116 -3.03 5.54 -17.16
CA GLN A 116 -4.14 6.16 -17.89
C GLN A 116 -4.02 7.68 -17.97
N ASN A 117 -3.56 8.33 -16.89
CA ASN A 117 -3.37 9.78 -16.86
C ASN A 117 -2.15 10.23 -17.68
N THR A 118 -1.19 9.34 -17.90
CA THR A 118 0.02 9.60 -18.70
C THR A 118 -0.19 9.27 -20.19
N GLU A 119 -1.31 8.63 -20.57
CA GLU A 119 -1.60 8.40 -22.00
C GLU A 119 -1.76 9.74 -22.72
N PRO A 120 -1.03 9.96 -23.85
CA PRO A 120 -1.17 11.19 -24.61
C PRO A 120 -2.63 11.34 -25.08
N GLU A 121 -3.16 12.57 -25.06
CA GLU A 121 -4.55 12.87 -25.40
C GLU A 121 -4.97 12.30 -26.75
N THR A 122 -4.04 12.25 -27.71
CA THR A 122 -4.22 11.58 -29.00
C THR A 122 -4.61 10.10 -28.84
N MET A 123 -3.93 9.35 -27.98
CA MET A 123 -4.21 7.93 -27.73
C MET A 123 -5.55 7.73 -27.03
N LYS A 124 -5.92 8.64 -26.10
CA LYS A 124 -7.23 8.63 -25.45
C LYS A 124 -8.36 8.83 -26.48
N GLU A 125 -8.20 9.81 -27.38
CA GLU A 125 -9.20 10.10 -28.41
C GLU A 125 -9.29 8.97 -29.46
N PHE A 126 -8.15 8.38 -29.87
CA PHE A 126 -8.14 7.20 -30.75
C PHE A 126 -8.89 6.01 -30.14
N LYS A 127 -8.70 5.71 -28.85
CA LYS A 127 -9.44 4.64 -28.16
C LYS A 127 -10.93 4.93 -28.07
N LYS A 128 -11.32 6.19 -27.85
CA LYS A 128 -12.72 6.63 -27.84
C LYS A 128 -13.36 6.41 -29.21
N ILE A 129 -12.66 6.75 -30.29
CA ILE A 129 -13.10 6.49 -31.68
C ILE A 129 -13.28 4.98 -31.90
N LEU A 130 -12.31 4.15 -31.50
CA LEU A 130 -12.42 2.69 -31.63
C LEU A 130 -13.61 2.09 -30.87
N LYS A 131 -13.90 2.58 -29.66
CA LYS A 131 -15.06 2.15 -28.85
C LYS A 131 -16.40 2.62 -29.45
N SER A 132 -16.40 3.73 -30.19
CA SER A 132 -17.60 4.27 -30.84
C SER A 132 -17.91 3.64 -32.20
N ARG A 133 -17.04 2.77 -32.74
CA ARG A 133 -17.31 2.09 -34.00
C ARG A 133 -18.45 1.08 -33.80
N PRO A 134 -19.57 1.18 -34.54
CA PRO A 134 -20.64 0.20 -34.44
C PRO A 134 -20.12 -1.16 -34.89
N GLN A 135 -20.34 -2.19 -34.06
CA GLN A 135 -20.23 -3.57 -34.52
C GLN A 135 -21.36 -3.80 -35.51
N ASN A 136 -21.02 -3.94 -36.79
CA ASN A 136 -21.99 -4.24 -37.83
C ASN A 136 -22.78 -5.51 -37.46
N PRO A 137 -24.12 -5.48 -37.50
CA PRO A 137 -24.89 -6.70 -37.31
C PRO A 137 -24.56 -7.67 -38.46
N ALA A 138 -24.40 -8.94 -38.12
CA ALA A 138 -24.16 -10.01 -39.09
C ALA A 138 -25.25 -9.98 -40.19
N HIS A 139 -24.82 -10.02 -41.45
CA HIS A 139 -25.73 -10.14 -42.59
C HIS A 139 -26.59 -11.40 -42.45
N PRO A 140 -27.90 -11.34 -42.76
CA PRO A 140 -28.73 -12.53 -42.79
C PRO A 140 -28.34 -13.39 -44.00
N VAL A 141 -28.10 -14.67 -43.74
CA VAL A 141 -27.91 -15.69 -44.78
C VAL A 141 -29.29 -15.98 -45.39
N ALA A 142 -29.40 -15.81 -46.71
CA ALA A 142 -30.56 -16.23 -47.49
C ALA A 142 -30.46 -17.71 -47.87
#